data_AF-A0A7J3Y031-F1
#
_entry.id   AF-A0A7J3Y031-F1
#
_cell.length_a   1.000
_cell.length_b   1.000
_cell.length_c   1.000
_cell.angle_alpha   90.00
_cell.angle_beta   90.00
_cell.angle_gamma   90.00
#
_symmetry.space_group_name_H-M   'P 1'
#
loop_
_entity.id
_entity.type
_entity.pdbx_description
1 polymer ?
#
loop_
_entity_poly.entity_id
_entity_poly.type
_entity_poly.pdbx_seq_one_letter_code
_entity_poly.pdbx_strand_id
1 'polypeptide(L)'
;MSKRIDLTPFVENDGVLSAILYRPEESWSEVEVEGDVNSMLSTAGNILSSNPPAEGRLRFVEVEAPGLKVVIGEGVANGVETILSPYPSFLRSIKLVKVEGETPRVVHEFKPGQPSIVYDSALTLWKKLEYDLILVETSEGTRILFPHELLLERVKAETKGRKRRRKKAKRVKTSRRKSRRGKRKRRSRR
;
A
#
# COMPACT_ATOMS: atom_id res chain seq x y z
N MET A 1 23.59 20.49 -1.76
CA MET A 1 22.36 20.95 -2.45
C MET A 1 21.21 20.07 -1.99
N SER A 2 19.98 20.59 -1.90
CA SER A 2 18.79 19.75 -1.70
C SER A 2 17.73 19.97 -2.77
N LYS A 3 17.05 18.91 -3.16
CA LYS A 3 15.93 18.89 -4.09
C LYS A 3 14.73 18.25 -3.41
N ARG A 4 13.59 18.94 -3.42
CA ARG A 4 12.30 18.39 -2.99
C ARG A 4 11.46 18.11 -4.21
N ILE A 5 10.85 16.92 -4.26
CA ILE A 5 10.01 16.43 -5.35
C ILE A 5 8.67 16.03 -4.76
N ASP A 6 7.61 16.73 -5.17
CA ASP A 6 6.24 16.37 -4.86
C ASP A 6 5.64 15.58 -6.01
N LEU A 7 5.14 14.40 -5.72
CA LEU A 7 4.44 13.54 -6.67
C LEU A 7 2.94 13.66 -6.41
N THR A 8 2.26 14.42 -7.27
CA THR A 8 0.81 14.59 -7.21
C THR A 8 0.15 13.47 -8.04
N PRO A 9 -0.70 12.62 -7.44
CA PRO A 9 -1.35 11.54 -8.18
C PRO A 9 -2.41 12.07 -9.13
N PHE A 10 -2.60 11.40 -10.25
CA PHE A 10 -3.73 11.56 -11.14
C PHE A 10 -4.08 10.23 -11.80
N VAL A 11 -5.33 10.08 -12.19
CA VAL A 11 -5.80 8.87 -12.88
C VAL A 11 -5.77 9.13 -14.38
N GLU A 12 -5.16 8.22 -15.12
CA GLU A 12 -5.22 8.18 -16.58
C GLU A 12 -5.93 6.90 -17.02
N ASN A 13 -6.74 6.99 -18.07
CA ASN A 13 -7.59 5.90 -18.54
C ASN A 13 -7.75 5.99 -20.07
N ASP A 14 -7.48 4.90 -20.77
CA ASP A 14 -7.57 4.80 -22.22
C ASP A 14 -8.79 4.00 -22.72
N GLY A 15 -9.74 3.72 -21.84
CA GLY A 15 -10.94 2.92 -22.06
C GLY A 15 -10.74 1.42 -21.85
N VAL A 16 -9.52 0.96 -21.58
CA VAL A 16 -9.18 -0.45 -21.33
C VAL A 16 -8.49 -0.60 -19.98
N LEU A 17 -7.41 0.14 -19.77
CA LEU A 17 -6.63 0.18 -18.54
C LEU A 17 -6.76 1.57 -17.92
N SER A 18 -6.85 1.59 -16.59
CA SER A 18 -6.65 2.80 -15.82
C SER A 18 -5.50 2.61 -14.84
N ALA A 19 -4.63 3.60 -14.79
CA ALA A 19 -3.46 3.62 -13.93
C ALA A 19 -3.45 4.92 -13.10
N ILE A 20 -3.04 4.80 -11.84
CA ILE A 20 -2.66 5.98 -11.04
C ILE A 20 -1.22 6.34 -11.40
N LEU A 21 -1.02 7.54 -11.90
CA LEU A 21 0.28 8.08 -12.29
C LEU A 21 0.59 9.33 -11.47
N TYR A 22 1.84 9.77 -11.48
CA TYR A 22 2.28 10.92 -10.70
C TYR A 22 2.87 12.02 -11.58
N ARG A 23 2.52 13.27 -11.28
CA ARG A 23 3.19 14.45 -11.84
C ARG A 23 4.26 14.92 -10.86
N PRO A 24 5.52 15.06 -11.31
CA PRO A 24 6.56 15.66 -10.48
C PRO A 24 6.44 17.19 -10.43
N GLU A 25 6.43 17.73 -9.23
CA GLU A 25 6.63 19.14 -8.92
C GLU A 25 7.95 19.28 -8.17
N GLU A 26 8.96 19.91 -8.80
CA GLU A 26 10.30 20.01 -8.23
C GLU A 26 10.56 21.40 -7.65
N SER A 27 11.23 21.43 -6.50
CA SER A 27 11.73 22.65 -5.87
C SER A 27 13.15 22.45 -5.36
N TRP A 28 14.04 23.39 -5.65
CA TRP A 28 15.46 23.32 -5.34
C TRP A 28 15.82 24.32 -4.24
N SER A 29 16.72 23.92 -3.35
CA SER A 29 17.28 24.81 -2.32
C SER A 29 18.74 24.47 -2.05
N GLU A 30 19.53 25.51 -1.81
CA GLU A 30 20.88 25.32 -1.28
C GLU A 30 20.80 24.98 0.20
N VAL A 31 21.60 23.99 0.59
CA VAL A 31 21.70 23.55 1.98
C VAL A 31 23.15 23.21 2.24
N GLU A 32 23.67 23.75 3.34
CA GLU A 32 24.97 23.38 3.88
C GLU A 32 24.82 22.08 4.65
N VAL A 33 25.59 21.08 4.25
CA VAL A 33 25.62 19.75 4.86
C VAL A 33 27.06 19.31 4.99
N GLU A 34 27.39 18.73 6.13
CA GLU A 34 28.66 18.04 6.31
C GLU A 34 28.69 16.82 5.37
N GLY A 35 29.86 16.44 4.88
CA GLY A 35 30.03 15.40 3.85
C GLY A 35 29.82 13.97 4.36
N ASP A 36 28.96 13.76 5.35
CA ASP A 36 28.66 12.46 5.95
C ASP A 36 27.19 12.07 5.77
N VAL A 37 26.93 10.77 5.72
CA VAL A 37 25.58 10.24 5.43
C VAL A 37 24.58 10.61 6.54
N ASN A 38 25.00 10.69 7.80
CA ASN A 38 24.09 10.94 8.92
C ASN A 38 23.60 12.39 8.93
N SER A 39 24.47 13.37 8.67
CA SER A 39 24.06 14.77 8.54
C SER A 39 23.15 14.98 7.33
N MET A 40 23.43 14.33 6.20
CA MET A 40 22.56 14.35 5.01
C MET A 40 21.18 13.75 5.29
N LEU A 41 21.11 12.59 5.96
CA LEU A 41 19.85 11.96 6.38
C LEU A 41 19.07 12.86 7.34
N SER A 42 19.75 13.46 8.31
CA SER A 42 19.14 14.38 9.29
C SER A 42 18.56 15.60 8.59
N THR A 43 19.30 16.17 7.64
CA THR A 43 18.86 17.31 6.82
C THR A 43 17.64 16.96 5.99
N ALA A 44 17.68 15.85 5.26
CA ALA A 44 16.54 15.38 4.46
C ALA A 44 15.29 15.12 5.34
N GLY A 45 15.48 14.49 6.51
CA GLY A 45 14.42 14.22 7.47
C GLY A 45 13.81 15.49 8.08
N ASN A 46 14.64 16.52 8.34
CA ASN A 46 14.17 17.81 8.83
C ASN A 46 13.34 18.56 7.76
N ILE A 47 13.76 18.50 6.49
CA ILE A 47 13.00 19.09 5.38
C ILE A 47 11.64 18.39 5.23
N LEU A 48 11.61 17.05 5.31
CA LEU A 48 10.36 16.27 5.26
C LEU A 48 9.43 16.59 6.43
N SER A 49 9.94 16.58 7.67
CA SER A 49 9.12 16.78 8.86
C SER A 49 8.60 18.21 9.03
N SER A 50 9.36 19.22 8.61
CA SER A 50 8.94 20.63 8.66
C SER A 50 7.84 20.97 7.66
N ASN A 51 7.77 20.22 6.56
CA ASN A 51 6.76 20.36 5.53
C ASN A 51 6.33 18.96 5.10
N PRO A 52 5.32 18.36 5.76
CA PRO A 52 4.80 17.07 5.33
C PRO A 52 4.08 17.20 3.97
N PRO A 53 4.00 16.12 3.18
CA PRO A 53 3.17 16.10 1.98
C PRO A 53 1.70 16.36 2.32
N ALA A 54 0.99 17.01 1.39
CA ALA A 54 -0.47 17.07 1.46
C ALA A 54 -1.06 15.64 1.32
N GLU A 55 -2.27 15.44 1.85
CA GLU A 55 -2.93 14.13 1.83
C GLU A 55 -2.98 13.53 0.41
N GLY A 56 -2.57 12.27 0.28
CA GLY A 56 -2.51 11.55 -0.99
C GLY A 56 -1.33 11.92 -1.91
N ARG A 57 -0.41 12.79 -1.49
CA ARG A 57 0.84 13.05 -2.24
C ARG A 57 2.00 12.27 -1.65
N LEU A 58 2.97 11.95 -2.50
CA LEU A 58 4.27 11.44 -2.06
C LEU A 58 5.28 12.58 -2.16
N ARG A 59 6.12 12.74 -1.14
CA ARG A 59 7.21 13.73 -1.15
C ARG A 59 8.54 13.00 -1.02
N PHE A 60 9.45 13.33 -1.91
CA PHE A 60 10.84 12.88 -1.85
C PHE A 60 11.75 14.08 -1.61
N VAL A 61 12.73 13.92 -0.74
CA VAL A 61 13.80 14.88 -0.53
C VAL A 61 15.11 14.19 -0.85
N GLU A 62 15.80 14.77 -1.81
CA GLU A 62 17.14 14.41 -2.22
C GLU A 62 18.13 15.44 -1.67
N VAL A 63 19.16 14.97 -1.00
CA VAL A 63 20.28 15.79 -0.55
C VAL A 63 21.54 15.25 -1.22
N GLU A 64 22.29 16.13 -1.84
CA GLU A 64 23.51 15.80 -2.58
C GLU A 64 24.71 16.58 -2.03
N ALA A 65 25.80 15.85 -1.82
CA ALA A 65 27.12 16.33 -1.44
C ALA A 65 28.18 15.65 -2.35
N PRO A 66 29.42 16.16 -2.43
CA PRO A 66 30.44 15.56 -3.29
C PRO A 66 30.63 14.06 -3.01
N GLY A 67 30.29 13.22 -4.00
CA GLY A 67 30.41 11.76 -3.92
C GLY A 67 29.32 11.05 -3.11
N LEU A 68 28.32 11.76 -2.58
CA LEU A 68 27.23 11.20 -1.78
C LEU A 68 25.86 11.76 -2.18
N LYS A 69 24.86 10.89 -2.25
CA LYS A 69 23.48 11.24 -2.51
C LYS A 69 22.56 10.45 -1.58
N VAL A 70 21.66 11.15 -0.90
CA VAL A 70 20.67 10.56 0.01
C VAL A 70 19.29 10.97 -0.48
N VAL A 71 18.38 10.01 -0.58
CA VAL A 71 16.97 10.25 -0.93
C VAL A 71 16.10 9.63 0.16
N ILE A 72 15.22 10.44 0.76
CA ILE A 72 14.20 9.97 1.70
C ILE A 72 12.83 10.34 1.11
N GLY A 73 11.89 9.39 1.18
CA GLY A 73 10.51 9.60 0.78
C GLY A 73 9.56 9.46 1.96
N GLU A 74 8.51 10.29 1.98
CA GLU A 74 7.35 10.12 2.85
C GLU A 74 6.08 10.15 2.01
N GLY A 75 5.13 9.29 2.35
CA GLY A 75 3.86 9.16 1.64
C GLY A 75 2.80 8.56 2.54
N VAL A 76 1.55 9.01 2.35
CA VAL A 76 0.38 8.43 3.01
C VAL A 76 -0.37 7.61 1.99
N ALA A 77 -0.13 6.29 2.01
CA ALA A 77 -0.87 5.35 1.16
C ALA A 77 -2.23 5.01 1.81
N ASN A 78 -3.31 5.39 1.15
CA ASN A 78 -4.68 5.08 1.58
C ASN A 78 -5.11 3.71 1.03
N GLY A 79 -4.42 2.63 1.40
CA GLY A 79 -4.77 1.29 0.97
C GLY A 79 -3.60 0.34 0.80
N VAL A 80 -3.83 -0.73 0.04
CA VAL A 80 -2.78 -1.63 -0.43
C VAL A 80 -2.60 -1.36 -1.92
N GLU A 81 -1.41 -0.92 -2.29
CA GLU A 81 -1.07 -0.58 -3.66
C GLU A 81 -0.03 -1.57 -4.20
N THR A 82 0.00 -1.71 -5.53
CA THR A 82 1.01 -2.56 -6.17
C THR A 82 2.23 -1.69 -6.40
N ILE A 83 3.40 -2.13 -5.94
CA ILE A 83 4.64 -1.48 -6.34
C ILE A 83 4.82 -1.81 -7.83
N LEU A 84 4.63 -0.84 -8.72
CA LEU A 84 4.86 -1.00 -10.15
C LEU A 84 6.31 -0.69 -10.52
N SER A 85 6.98 0.17 -9.74
CA SER A 85 8.41 0.45 -9.86
C SER A 85 9.06 0.55 -8.48
N PRO A 86 10.27 0.00 -8.26
CA PRO A 86 10.96 0.08 -6.96
C PRO A 86 11.41 1.49 -6.59
N TYR A 87 11.52 2.39 -7.56
CA TYR A 87 11.81 3.82 -7.40
C TYR A 87 10.88 4.63 -8.30
N PRO A 88 10.47 5.86 -7.93
CA PRO A 88 9.71 6.73 -8.82
C PRO A 88 10.45 6.90 -10.16
N SER A 89 9.85 6.44 -11.24
CA SER A 89 10.48 6.41 -12.57
C SER A 89 9.51 6.86 -13.64
N PHE A 90 10.00 7.47 -14.72
CA PHE A 90 9.15 7.86 -15.83
C PHE A 90 8.57 6.63 -16.52
N LEU A 91 7.24 6.58 -16.64
CA LEU A 91 6.55 5.51 -17.33
C LEU A 91 6.70 5.69 -18.85
N ARG A 92 7.13 4.64 -19.53
CA ARG A 92 7.15 4.57 -21.00
C ARG A 92 5.90 3.87 -21.53
N SER A 93 5.58 2.70 -20.99
CA SER A 93 4.37 1.96 -21.34
C SER A 93 4.00 0.90 -20.29
N ILE A 94 2.75 0.46 -20.30
CA ILE A 94 2.28 -0.73 -19.60
C ILE A 94 1.69 -1.66 -20.65
N LYS A 95 2.27 -2.85 -20.82
CA LYS A 95 1.83 -3.85 -21.81
C LYS A 95 1.19 -5.04 -21.11
N LEU A 96 -0.03 -5.35 -21.49
CA LEU A 96 -0.67 -6.62 -21.15
C LEU A 96 -0.27 -7.64 -22.21
N VAL A 97 0.27 -8.78 -21.77
CA VAL A 97 0.83 -9.79 -22.67
C VAL A 97 0.16 -11.13 -22.41
N LYS A 98 -0.26 -11.79 -23.49
CA LYS A 98 -0.71 -13.17 -23.51
C LYS A 98 0.40 -14.05 -24.08
N VAL A 99 0.65 -15.19 -23.46
CA VAL A 99 1.64 -16.17 -23.91
C VAL A 99 0.88 -17.37 -24.45
N GLU A 100 0.87 -17.52 -25.77
CA GLU A 100 0.27 -18.66 -26.46
C GLU A 100 1.40 -19.57 -26.95
N GLY A 101 1.65 -20.66 -26.23
CA GLY A 101 2.80 -21.55 -26.49
C GLY A 101 4.12 -20.86 -26.16
N GLU A 102 5.01 -20.72 -27.14
CA GLU A 102 6.33 -20.08 -26.97
C GLU A 102 6.37 -18.60 -27.39
N THR A 103 5.31 -18.07 -28.01
CA THR A 103 5.31 -16.70 -28.53
C THR A 103 4.48 -15.75 -27.66
N PRO A 104 5.12 -14.76 -27.00
CA PRO A 104 4.40 -13.71 -26.28
C PRO A 104 3.79 -12.71 -27.26
N ARG A 105 2.52 -12.36 -27.04
CA ARG A 105 1.77 -11.37 -27.82
C ARG A 105 1.25 -10.27 -26.91
N VAL A 106 1.52 -9.01 -27.26
CA VAL A 106 0.91 -7.86 -26.61
C VAL A 106 -0.57 -7.78 -27.01
N VAL A 107 -1.47 -7.93 -26.03
CA VAL A 107 -2.92 -7.81 -26.25
C VAL A 107 -3.40 -6.37 -26.06
N HIS A 108 -2.67 -5.59 -25.28
CA HIS A 108 -2.95 -4.19 -25.05
C HIS A 108 -1.69 -3.45 -24.59
N GLU A 109 -1.53 -2.21 -25.03
CA GLU A 109 -0.44 -1.32 -24.63
C GLU A 109 -1.04 0.01 -24.21
N PHE A 110 -0.85 0.36 -22.93
CA PHE A 110 -1.14 1.66 -22.37
C PHE A 110 0.11 2.53 -22.44
N LYS A 111 -0.02 3.74 -22.97
CA LYS A 111 1.05 4.74 -23.00
C LYS A 111 0.54 6.02 -22.34
N PRO A 112 1.33 6.64 -21.44
CA PRO A 112 0.91 7.89 -20.82
C PRO A 112 0.87 9.00 -21.87
N GLY A 113 -0.19 9.80 -21.88
CA GLY A 113 -0.37 10.91 -22.81
C GLY A 113 0.56 12.10 -22.53
N GLN A 114 1.16 12.15 -21.33
CA GLN A 114 2.14 13.14 -20.92
C GLN A 114 3.27 12.48 -20.10
N PRO A 115 4.46 13.09 -20.01
CA PRO A 115 5.55 12.58 -19.17
C PRO A 115 5.08 12.42 -17.71
N SER A 116 5.04 11.18 -17.25
CA SER A 116 4.42 10.82 -15.97
C SER A 116 5.26 9.79 -15.24
N ILE A 117 5.24 9.84 -13.91
CA ILE A 117 5.98 8.94 -13.04
C ILE A 117 5.09 7.80 -12.56
N VAL A 118 5.67 6.61 -12.39
CA VAL A 118 5.05 5.46 -11.75
C VAL A 118 5.87 5.01 -10.54
N TYR A 119 5.19 4.61 -9.47
CA TYR A 119 5.79 4.09 -8.25
C TYR A 119 4.90 3.00 -7.61
N ASP A 120 4.35 3.22 -6.41
CA ASP A 120 3.21 2.50 -5.86
C ASP A 120 1.92 3.02 -6.52
N SER A 121 1.16 2.11 -7.12
CA SER A 121 -0.01 2.48 -7.90
C SER A 121 -0.99 1.33 -8.01
N ALA A 122 -2.24 1.66 -8.33
CA ALA A 122 -3.27 0.71 -8.67
C ALA A 122 -3.48 0.68 -10.19
N LEU A 123 -3.52 -0.53 -10.74
CA LEU A 123 -3.96 -0.79 -12.12
C LEU A 123 -5.37 -1.37 -12.08
N THR A 124 -6.29 -0.75 -12.80
CA THR A 124 -7.68 -1.20 -12.91
C THR A 124 -8.01 -1.51 -14.37
N LEU A 125 -8.52 -2.72 -14.62
CA LEU A 125 -8.96 -3.14 -15.94
C LEU A 125 -10.46 -2.93 -16.09
N TRP A 126 -10.86 -2.13 -17.09
CA TRP A 126 -12.26 -1.81 -17.38
C TRP A 126 -12.92 -2.79 -18.34
N LYS A 127 -12.10 -3.59 -19.05
CA LYS A 127 -12.56 -4.67 -19.93
C LYS A 127 -11.96 -5.99 -19.48
N LYS A 128 -12.72 -7.08 -19.64
CA LYS A 128 -12.19 -8.44 -19.48
C LYS A 128 -11.20 -8.69 -20.62
N LEU A 129 -9.92 -8.67 -20.29
CA LEU A 129 -8.84 -9.09 -21.16
C LEU A 129 -8.20 -10.35 -20.62
N GLU A 130 -7.87 -11.27 -21.52
CA GLU A 130 -7.03 -12.41 -21.20
C GLU A 130 -5.57 -12.02 -21.40
N TYR A 131 -4.80 -12.07 -20.33
CA TYR A 131 -3.37 -11.82 -20.31
C TYR A 131 -2.73 -12.68 -19.22
N ASP A 132 -1.47 -13.02 -19.40
CA ASP A 132 -0.72 -13.88 -18.48
C ASP A 132 0.31 -13.09 -17.66
N LEU A 133 0.79 -11.96 -18.20
CA LEU A 133 1.75 -11.08 -17.55
C LEU A 133 1.57 -9.62 -17.99
N ILE A 134 2.12 -8.72 -17.18
CA ILE A 134 2.11 -7.28 -17.39
C ILE A 134 3.56 -6.82 -17.42
N LEU A 135 3.94 -6.09 -18.46
CA LEU A 135 5.25 -5.45 -18.57
C LEU A 135 5.09 -3.97 -18.27
N VAL A 136 5.70 -3.49 -17.20
CA VAL A 136 5.78 -2.07 -16.86
C VAL A 136 7.14 -1.57 -17.31
N GLU A 137 7.16 -0.81 -18.41
CA GLU A 137 8.38 -0.24 -18.98
C GLU A 137 8.59 1.18 -18.45
N THR A 138 9.73 1.41 -17.82
CA THR A 138 10.09 2.71 -17.23
C THR A 138 11.41 3.23 -17.79
N SER A 139 11.84 4.42 -17.36
CA SER A 139 13.18 4.94 -17.65
C SER A 139 14.30 4.04 -17.13
N GLU A 140 14.07 3.36 -16.00
CA GLU A 140 15.08 2.54 -15.30
C GLU A 140 15.11 1.08 -15.77
N GLY A 141 14.10 0.66 -16.54
CA GLY A 141 14.01 -0.70 -17.07
C GLY A 141 12.57 -1.23 -17.08
N THR A 142 12.46 -2.53 -17.33
CA THR A 142 11.17 -3.23 -17.43
C THR A 142 10.96 -4.12 -16.22
N ARG A 143 9.83 -3.93 -15.53
CA ARG A 143 9.35 -4.83 -14.50
C ARG A 143 8.28 -5.76 -15.08
N ILE A 144 8.42 -7.04 -14.80
CA ILE A 144 7.40 -8.05 -15.10
C ILE A 144 6.53 -8.21 -13.86
N LEU A 145 5.22 -8.13 -14.03
CA LEU A 145 4.22 -8.36 -13.00
C LEU A 145 3.27 -9.46 -13.45
N PHE A 146 2.91 -10.35 -12.55
CA PHE A 146 1.85 -11.33 -12.77
C PHE A 146 0.49 -10.80 -12.30
N PRO A 147 -0.63 -11.29 -12.86
CA PRO A 147 -1.97 -10.85 -12.45
C PRO A 147 -2.25 -10.97 -10.95
N HIS A 148 -1.63 -11.95 -10.27
CA HIS A 148 -1.78 -12.17 -8.83
C HIS A 148 -0.94 -11.22 -7.96
N GLU A 149 0.01 -10.48 -8.55
CA GLU A 149 0.74 -9.41 -7.85
C GLU A 149 -0.07 -8.12 -7.79
N LEU A 150 -1.07 -7.97 -8.67
CA LEU A 150 -1.98 -6.83 -8.63
C LEU A 150 -2.78 -6.86 -7.31
N LEU A 151 -2.69 -5.77 -6.55
CA LEU A 151 -3.32 -5.59 -5.24
C LEU A 151 -2.89 -6.68 -4.25
N LEU A 152 -1.57 -6.79 -4.03
CA LEU A 152 -0.92 -7.63 -3.02
C LEU A 152 -1.88 -8.03 -1.89
N GLU A 153 -2.27 -9.31 -1.84
CA GLU A 153 -3.13 -9.79 -0.77
C GLU A 153 -2.43 -9.49 0.56
N ARG A 154 -3.14 -8.84 1.49
CA ARG A 154 -2.68 -8.76 2.87
C ARG A 154 -2.44 -10.19 3.32
N VAL A 155 -1.18 -10.56 3.55
CA VAL A 155 -0.84 -11.81 4.22
C VAL A 155 -1.61 -11.78 5.51
N LYS A 156 -2.70 -12.55 5.59
CA LYS A 156 -3.41 -12.75 6.84
C LYS A 156 -2.40 -13.45 7.71
N ALA A 157 -1.72 -12.70 8.58
CA ALA A 157 -0.98 -13.28 9.67
C ALA A 157 -1.99 -14.18 10.37
N GLU A 158 -1.83 -15.49 10.25
CA GLU A 158 -2.55 -16.43 11.07
C GLU A 158 -2.14 -16.10 12.50
N THR A 159 -2.88 -15.20 13.15
CA THR A 159 -2.96 -15.19 14.60
C THR A 159 -3.56 -16.54 14.95
N LYS A 160 -2.70 -17.56 15.07
CA LYS A 160 -3.00 -18.81 15.74
C LYS A 160 -3.66 -18.40 17.05
N GLY A 161 -4.98 -18.51 17.08
CA GLY A 161 -5.80 -18.01 18.17
C GLY A 161 -5.23 -18.58 19.45
N ARG A 162 -4.64 -17.71 20.26
CA ARG A 162 -4.14 -18.05 21.59
C ARG A 162 -5.36 -18.56 22.35
N LYS A 163 -5.54 -19.89 22.40
CA LYS A 163 -6.67 -20.55 23.07
C LYS A 163 -6.80 -19.91 24.45
N ARG A 164 -7.82 -19.06 24.62
CA ARG A 164 -8.21 -18.50 25.92
C ARG A 164 -8.52 -19.70 26.80
N ARG A 165 -7.58 -20.07 27.68
CA ARG A 165 -7.80 -21.03 28.77
C ARG A 165 -8.97 -20.49 29.59
N ARG A 166 -10.17 -21.04 29.37
CA ARG A 166 -11.35 -20.77 30.20
C ARG A 166 -10.96 -21.09 31.66
N LYS A 167 -10.86 -20.06 32.51
CA LYS A 167 -10.74 -20.25 33.96
C LYS A 167 -12.00 -20.98 34.44
N LYS A 168 -11.83 -22.20 34.96
CA LYS A 168 -12.90 -22.98 35.60
C LYS A 168 -13.48 -22.16 36.76
N ALA A 169 -14.78 -21.88 36.73
CA ALA A 169 -15.51 -21.31 37.86
C ALA A 169 -15.52 -22.32 39.03
N LYS A 170 -15.12 -21.87 40.23
CA LYS A 170 -15.17 -22.65 41.47
C LYS A 170 -16.64 -22.92 41.85
N ARG A 171 -17.02 -24.20 41.94
CA ARG A 171 -18.26 -24.65 42.60
C ARG A 171 -18.23 -24.26 44.07
N VAL A 172 -19.14 -23.39 44.51
CA VAL A 172 -19.41 -23.16 45.95
C VAL A 172 -20.52 -24.11 46.39
N LYS A 173 -20.26 -24.77 47.52
CA LYS A 173 -21.01 -25.89 48.09
C LYS A 173 -22.38 -25.47 48.63
N THR A 174 -23.35 -26.36 48.41
CA THR A 174 -24.65 -26.45 49.08
C THR A 174 -24.51 -26.52 50.60
N SER A 175 -25.32 -25.74 51.33
CA SER A 175 -25.69 -26.05 52.71
C SER A 175 -27.20 -25.92 52.90
N ARG A 176 -27.74 -26.86 53.67
CA ARG A 176 -29.16 -27.15 53.89
C ARG A 176 -29.82 -26.14 54.82
N ARG A 177 -31.12 -25.88 54.64
CA ARG A 177 -32.06 -25.90 55.77
C ARG A 177 -33.49 -26.28 55.34
N LYS A 178 -33.95 -27.42 55.84
CA LYS A 178 -35.35 -27.86 55.86
C LYS A 178 -36.09 -27.17 57.02
N SER A 179 -37.32 -26.69 56.79
CA SER A 179 -38.41 -26.68 57.78
C SER A 179 -39.73 -26.41 57.03
N ARG A 180 -40.58 -27.42 56.80
CA ARG A 180 -41.72 -27.91 57.62
C ARG A 180 -43.04 -27.13 57.41
N ARG A 181 -43.90 -27.77 56.60
CA ARG A 181 -45.29 -28.20 56.90
C ARG A 181 -46.34 -27.11 57.22
N GLY A 182 -47.27 -26.92 56.29
CA GLY A 182 -48.60 -26.34 56.57
C GLY A 182 -49.63 -26.75 55.52
N LYS A 183 -50.46 -27.75 55.82
CA LYS A 183 -51.63 -28.17 55.04
C LYS A 183 -52.69 -27.07 55.03
N ARG A 184 -53.32 -26.80 53.88
CA ARG A 184 -54.79 -26.65 53.84
C ARG A 184 -55.36 -27.08 52.49
N LYS A 185 -56.39 -27.92 52.60
CA LYS A 185 -57.15 -28.61 51.55
C LYS A 185 -58.50 -27.88 51.41
N ARG A 186 -59.15 -28.03 50.24
CA ARG A 186 -60.54 -27.64 49.84
C ARG A 186 -60.65 -26.24 49.21
N ARG A 187 -61.45 -26.00 48.17
CA ARG A 187 -62.53 -26.80 47.54
C ARG A 187 -62.82 -26.28 46.11
N SER A 188 -63.12 -27.24 45.23
CA SER A 188 -63.96 -27.22 44.02
C SER A 188 -64.99 -26.10 43.81
N ARG A 189 -65.17 -25.74 42.52
CA ARG A 189 -66.35 -25.20 41.78
C ARG A 189 -66.82 -23.81 42.22
N ARG A 190 -67.04 -22.84 41.34
CA ARG A 190 -67.69 -22.87 40.01
C ARG A 190 -67.22 -21.65 39.23
#